data_AF-A0A966US12-F1
#
_entry.id   AF-A0A966US12-F1
#
_cell.length_a   1.000
_cell.length_b   1.000
_cell.length_c   1.000
_cell.angle_alpha   90.00
_cell.angle_beta   90.00
_cell.angle_gamma   90.00
#
_symmetry.space_group_name_H-M   'P 1'
#
loop_
_entity.id
_entity.type
_entity.pdbx_description
1 polymer ?
#
loop_
_entity_poly.entity_id
_entity_poly.type
_entity_poly.pdbx_seq_one_letter_code
_entity_poly.pdbx_strand_id
1 'polypeptide(L)'
;MQDANLRVSVGDSTTDNVITIGKVNTNTWYQATFTFEGINIRGYMNGQFKVISSNTSNANTDTSGTMYVGSTNGFRPNTFQGKIAVVEIHNKRLTDYEVQRSYNKYRKRFGI
;
A
#
# COMPACT_ATOMS: atom_id res chain seq x y z
N MET A 1 -10.06 -21.39 -1.67
CA MET A 1 -9.17 -20.26 -1.98
C MET A 1 -8.97 -19.49 -0.70
N GLN A 2 -7.73 -19.30 -0.25
CA GLN A 2 -7.46 -18.68 1.05
C GLN A 2 -7.39 -17.15 0.87
N ASP A 3 -8.30 -16.44 1.53
CA ASP A 3 -8.27 -14.99 1.64
C ASP A 3 -6.92 -14.56 2.23
N ALA A 4 -6.14 -13.77 1.51
CA ALA A 4 -4.93 -13.15 2.06
C ALA A 4 -5.23 -11.72 2.49
N ASN A 5 -4.64 -11.26 3.60
CA ASN A 5 -4.78 -9.88 4.04
C ASN A 5 -3.83 -8.98 3.25
N LEU A 6 -4.37 -7.96 2.59
CA LEU A 6 -3.57 -6.84 2.10
C LEU A 6 -3.18 -5.97 3.29
N ARG A 7 -1.87 -5.92 3.56
CA ARG A 7 -1.30 -5.19 4.69
C ARG A 7 -0.40 -4.07 4.24
N VAL A 8 -0.34 -3.02 5.05
CA VAL A 8 0.67 -1.97 4.99
C VAL A 8 1.34 -1.89 6.34
N SER A 9 2.65 -1.72 6.33
CA SER A 9 3.50 -1.57 7.51
C SER A 9 4.22 -0.23 7.41
N VAL A 10 4.26 0.50 8.52
CA VAL A 10 5.08 1.70 8.71
C VAL A 10 5.75 1.57 10.07
N GLY A 11 7.08 1.61 10.09
CA GLY A 11 7.83 1.37 11.30
C GLY A 11 9.24 1.93 11.27
N ASP A 12 9.84 1.96 12.46
CA ASP A 12 11.25 2.27 12.69
C ASP A 12 11.98 1.02 13.22
N SER A 13 13.20 1.16 13.73
CA SER A 13 13.98 0.04 14.27
C SER A 13 13.41 -0.58 15.55
N THR A 14 12.34 -0.01 16.12
CA THR A 14 11.76 -0.42 17.42
C THR A 14 10.28 -0.76 17.35
N THR A 15 9.54 -0.11 16.45
CA THR A 15 8.07 -0.19 16.38
C THR A 15 7.63 -0.38 14.94
N ASP A 16 6.77 -1.37 14.70
CA ASP A 16 6.12 -1.59 13.39
C ASP A 16 4.59 -1.50 13.52
N ASN A 17 3.99 -0.57 12.79
CA ASN A 17 2.55 -0.38 12.71
C ASN A 17 2.00 -1.09 11.48
N VAL A 18 1.37 -2.25 11.69
CA VAL A 18 0.77 -3.06 10.62
C VAL A 18 -0.74 -2.84 10.56
N ILE A 19 -1.23 -2.49 9.38
CA ILE A 19 -2.65 -2.24 9.12
C ILE A 19 -3.14 -3.19 8.04
N THR A 20 -4.29 -3.84 8.29
CA THR A 20 -4.98 -4.64 7.28
C THR A 20 -5.99 -3.76 6.55
N ILE A 21 -5.78 -3.54 5.25
CA ILE A 21 -6.66 -2.74 4.39
C ILE A 21 -7.91 -3.54 4.00
N GLY A 22 -7.73 -4.84 3.76
CA GLY A 22 -8.81 -5.72 3.33
C GLY A 22 -8.28 -7.08 2.93
N LYS A 23 -9.19 -7.94 2.48
CA LYS A 23 -8.87 -9.27 1.96
C LYS A 23 -8.71 -9.23 0.44
N VAL A 24 -7.77 -10.01 -0.08
CA VAL A 24 -7.53 -10.17 -1.51
C VAL A 24 -7.60 -11.64 -1.91
N ASN A 25 -8.02 -11.87 -3.15
CA ASN A 25 -8.02 -13.17 -3.80
C ASN A 25 -6.91 -13.26 -4.84
N THR A 26 -6.40 -14.47 -5.05
CA THR A 26 -5.47 -14.75 -6.16
C THR A 26 -6.13 -14.47 -7.51
N ASN A 27 -5.32 -14.16 -8.53
CA ASN A 27 -5.78 -13.92 -9.91
C ASN A 27 -6.81 -12.77 -10.06
N THR A 28 -6.85 -11.84 -9.10
CA THR A 28 -7.72 -10.66 -9.15
C THR A 28 -6.86 -9.40 -9.08
N TRP A 29 -7.16 -8.42 -9.93
CA TRP A 29 -6.52 -7.11 -9.84
C TRP A 29 -7.11 -6.30 -8.70
N TYR A 30 -6.26 -5.51 -8.04
CA TYR A 30 -6.68 -4.55 -7.03
C TYR A 30 -5.83 -3.30 -7.19
N GLN A 31 -6.43 -2.14 -6.94
CA GLN A 31 -5.65 -0.96 -6.61
C GLN A 31 -5.55 -0.85 -5.09
N ALA A 32 -4.33 -0.89 -4.59
CA ALA A 32 -4.03 -0.56 -3.19
C ALA A 32 -3.43 0.84 -3.14
N THR A 33 -3.89 1.65 -2.19
CA THR A 33 -3.26 2.95 -1.92
C THR A 33 -3.15 3.12 -0.43
N PHE A 34 -2.01 3.64 0.02
CA PHE A 34 -1.83 4.06 1.39
C PHE A 34 -1.35 5.50 1.42
N THR A 35 -1.72 6.22 2.46
CA THR A 35 -1.20 7.56 2.72
C THR A 35 -0.68 7.62 4.13
N PHE A 36 0.40 8.36 4.31
CA PHE A 36 1.04 8.56 5.60
C PHE A 36 1.21 10.06 5.83
N GLU A 37 0.74 10.53 6.99
CA GLU A 37 0.86 11.92 7.42
C GLU A 37 1.15 11.93 8.93
N GLY A 38 2.45 11.86 9.27
CA GLY A 38 2.98 11.91 10.63
C GLY A 38 2.45 10.78 11.53
N ILE A 39 1.29 11.02 12.14
CA ILE A 39 0.63 10.09 13.05
C ILE A 39 -0.47 9.27 12.39
N ASN A 40 -0.90 9.57 11.17
CA ASN A 40 -2.03 8.89 10.54
C ASN A 40 -1.58 8.07 9.33
N ILE A 41 -1.89 6.78 9.35
CA ILE A 41 -1.75 5.90 8.20
C ILE A 41 -3.16 5.53 7.73
N ARG A 42 -3.48 5.82 6.46
CA ARG A 42 -4.78 5.47 5.86
C ARG A 42 -4.59 4.45 4.76
N GLY A 43 -5.44 3.43 4.75
CA GLY A 43 -5.50 2.39 3.73
C GLY A 43 -6.74 2.54 2.85
N TYR A 44 -6.55 2.39 1.55
CA TYR A 44 -7.58 2.44 0.53
C TYR A 44 -7.48 1.20 -0.37
N MET A 45 -8.63 0.74 -0.84
CA MET A 45 -8.73 -0.38 -1.78
C MET A 45 -9.76 -0.06 -2.85
N ASN A 46 -9.36 -0.18 -4.11
CA ASN A 46 -10.18 0.16 -5.29
C ASN A 46 -10.78 1.56 -5.19
N GLY A 47 -9.95 2.55 -4.86
CA GLY A 47 -10.38 3.95 -4.75
C GLY A 47 -11.22 4.30 -3.52
N GLN A 48 -11.50 3.35 -2.61
CA GLN A 48 -12.36 3.56 -1.44
C GLN A 48 -11.55 3.51 -0.14
N PHE A 49 -11.83 4.44 0.78
CA PHE A 49 -11.26 4.40 2.14
C PHE A 49 -11.69 3.11 2.86
N LYS A 50 -10.74 2.48 3.55
CA LYS A 50 -10.99 1.24 4.31
C LYS A 50 -10.68 1.38 5.79
N VAL A 51 -9.56 2.01 6.12
CA VAL A 51 -9.03 1.98 7.49
C VAL A 51 -8.10 3.16 7.73
N ILE A 52 -8.08 3.62 8.98
CA ILE A 52 -7.08 4.53 9.52
C ILE A 52 -6.51 3.94 10.81
N SER A 53 -5.20 4.07 11.02
CA SER A 53 -4.56 3.76 12.29
C SER A 53 -3.62 4.89 12.67
N SER A 54 -3.41 5.03 13.98
CA SER A 54 -2.34 5.85 14.51
C SER A 54 -0.99 5.16 14.28
N ASN A 55 -0.01 5.92 13.79
CA ASN A 55 1.39 5.56 13.77
C ASN A 55 1.99 5.95 15.13
N THR A 56 2.52 4.97 15.83
CA THR A 56 3.23 5.16 17.11
C THR A 56 4.75 5.11 16.96
N SER A 57 5.25 4.85 15.76
CA SER A 57 6.69 4.88 15.47
C SER A 57 7.17 6.31 15.19
N ASN A 58 8.47 6.52 15.32
CA ASN A 58 9.15 7.74 14.83
C ASN A 58 9.53 7.62 13.35
N ALA A 59 8.89 6.72 12.60
CA ALA A 59 9.18 6.50 11.20
C ALA A 59 8.98 7.80 10.40
N ASN A 60 10.08 8.28 9.84
CA ASN A 60 10.08 9.27 8.77
C ASN A 60 10.49 8.57 7.48
N THR A 61 10.14 9.12 6.33
CA THR A 61 10.56 8.57 5.04
C THR A 61 12.08 8.64 4.93
N ASP A 62 12.76 7.52 5.15
CA ASP A 62 14.18 7.38 4.85
C ASP A 62 14.35 7.40 3.33
N THR A 63 15.08 8.41 2.83
CA THR A 63 15.36 8.60 1.40
C THR A 63 16.74 8.08 1.00
N SER A 64 17.53 7.58 1.96
CA SER A 64 18.88 7.06 1.72
C SER A 64 18.89 5.59 1.30
N GLY A 65 17.81 4.84 1.58
CA GLY A 65 17.66 3.44 1.24
C GLY A 65 17.19 3.19 -0.20
N THR A 66 17.57 2.04 -0.76
CA THR A 66 17.03 1.54 -2.04
C THR A 66 15.57 1.14 -1.88
N MET A 67 14.71 1.61 -2.79
CA MET A 67 13.31 1.19 -2.86
C MET A 67 13.15 -0.08 -3.71
N TYR A 68 12.35 -1.02 -3.22
CA TYR A 68 12.07 -2.28 -3.92
C TYR A 68 10.58 -2.39 -4.24
N VAL A 69 10.28 -2.90 -5.43
CA VAL A 69 8.92 -3.27 -5.85
C VAL A 69 8.90 -4.77 -6.11
N GLY A 70 7.98 -5.49 -5.47
CA GLY A 70 7.84 -6.94 -5.64
C GLY A 70 8.79 -7.79 -4.80
N SER A 71 9.51 -7.20 -3.83
CA SER A 71 10.28 -7.95 -2.82
C SER A 71 10.52 -7.09 -1.58
N THR A 72 10.65 -7.71 -0.41
CA THR A 72 11.36 -7.05 0.70
C THR A 72 12.86 -7.18 0.46
N ASN A 73 13.62 -6.10 0.68
CA ASN A 73 15.10 -6.01 0.66
C ASN A 73 15.88 -6.63 -0.53
N GLY A 74 15.23 -6.90 -1.67
CA GLY A 74 15.86 -7.48 -2.86
C GLY A 74 16.26 -8.95 -2.71
N PHE A 75 15.97 -9.60 -1.58
CA PHE A 75 16.42 -10.96 -1.28
C PHE A 75 15.32 -12.00 -1.52
N ARG A 76 15.69 -13.14 -2.11
CA ARG A 76 14.83 -14.33 -2.16
C ARG A 76 14.88 -15.04 -0.80
N PRO A 77 13.76 -15.49 -0.23
CA PRO A 77 12.53 -15.93 -0.90
C PRO A 77 11.37 -14.91 -0.91
N ASN A 78 11.55 -13.69 -0.42
CA ASN A 78 10.45 -12.75 -0.14
C ASN A 78 9.95 -11.98 -1.37
N THR A 79 9.92 -12.62 -2.54
CA THR A 79 9.44 -12.02 -3.78
C THR A 79 7.94 -12.22 -3.95
N PHE A 80 7.24 -11.17 -4.38
CA PHE A 80 5.81 -11.21 -4.68
C PHE A 80 5.53 -12.11 -5.89
N GLN A 81 4.67 -13.12 -5.68
CA GLN A 81 4.22 -14.03 -6.71
C GLN A 81 2.94 -13.51 -7.36
N GLY A 82 3.07 -12.53 -8.25
CA GLY A 82 1.95 -11.93 -8.94
C GLY A 82 2.37 -10.88 -9.97
N LYS A 83 1.40 -10.11 -10.46
CA LYS A 83 1.65 -9.03 -11.42
C LYS A 83 1.52 -7.68 -10.71
N ILE A 84 2.46 -6.79 -10.98
CA ILE A 84 2.42 -5.37 -10.57
C ILE A 84 2.49 -4.56 -11.86
N ALA A 85 1.53 -3.65 -12.08
CA ALA A 85 1.40 -2.95 -13.35
C ALA A 85 1.69 -1.44 -13.26
N VAL A 86 1.22 -0.78 -12.21
CA VAL A 86 1.36 0.67 -12.02
C VAL A 86 1.81 0.93 -10.60
N VAL A 87 2.87 1.71 -10.45
CA VAL A 87 3.40 2.18 -9.16
C VAL A 87 3.50 3.69 -9.22
N GLU A 88 2.82 4.36 -8.29
CA GLU A 88 2.82 5.82 -8.15
C GLU A 88 3.26 6.15 -6.72
N ILE A 89 4.18 7.11 -6.57
CA ILE A 89 4.67 7.59 -5.27
C ILE A 89 4.53 9.11 -5.27
N HIS A 90 4.01 9.65 -4.17
CA HIS A 90 3.78 11.08 -4.01
C HIS A 90 4.46 11.59 -2.74
N ASN A 91 4.99 12.80 -2.79
CA ASN A 91 5.58 13.52 -1.65
C ASN A 91 4.53 14.29 -0.82
N LYS A 92 3.25 14.03 -1.07
CA LYS A 92 2.13 14.61 -0.32
C LYS A 92 1.12 13.53 -0.01
N ARG A 93 0.34 13.74 1.04
CA ARG A 93 -0.85 12.94 1.29
C ARG A 93 -1.87 13.16 0.17
N LEU A 94 -2.31 12.07 -0.47
CA LEU A 94 -3.45 12.11 -1.38
C LEU A 94 -4.75 12.26 -0.60
N THR A 95 -5.65 13.08 -1.12
CA THR A 95 -7.05 13.17 -0.68
C THR A 95 -7.86 11.97 -1.17
N ASP A 96 -9.00 11.70 -0.54
CA ASP A 96 -9.88 10.59 -0.93
C ASP A 96 -10.34 10.72 -2.39
N TYR A 97 -10.58 11.96 -2.83
CA TYR A 97 -10.90 12.27 -4.22
C TYR A 97 -9.74 11.95 -5.19
N GLU A 98 -8.50 12.31 -4.84
CA GLU A 98 -7.34 12.00 -5.66
C GLU A 98 -7.10 10.49 -5.77
N VAL A 99 -7.30 9.75 -4.67
CA VAL A 99 -7.23 8.28 -4.68
C VAL A 99 -8.30 7.69 -5.59
N GLN A 100 -9.55 8.14 -5.46
CA GLN A 100 -10.65 7.69 -6.34
C GLN A 100 -10.39 8.04 -7.81
N ARG A 101 -9.80 9.21 -8.09
CA ARG A 101 -9.44 9.62 -9.45
C ARG A 101 -8.33 8.74 -10.03
N SER A 102 -7.30 8.42 -9.26
CA SER A 102 -6.24 7.48 -9.70
C SER A 102 -6.83 6.09 -9.99
N TYR A 103 -7.72 5.59 -9.13
CA TYR A 103 -8.44 4.33 -9.39
C TYR A 103 -9.20 4.37 -10.72
N ASN A 104 -10.05 5.38 -10.91
CA ASN A 104 -10.88 5.53 -12.11
C ASN A 104 -10.07 5.63 -13.40
N LYS A 105 -8.85 6.19 -13.34
CA LYS A 105 -7.93 6.29 -14.48
C LYS A 105 -7.53 4.92 -15.03
N TYR A 106 -7.31 3.93 -14.17
CA TYR A 106 -6.76 2.64 -14.57
C TYR A 106 -7.76 1.48 -14.54
N ARG A 107 -8.88 1.62 -13.81
CA ARG A 107 -9.78 0.50 -13.50
C ARG A 107 -10.28 -0.27 -14.73
N LYS A 108 -10.59 0.43 -15.84
CA LYS A 108 -11.02 -0.17 -17.11
C LYS A 108 -9.95 -1.08 -17.74
N ARG A 109 -8.67 -0.73 -17.62
CA ARG A 109 -7.55 -1.54 -18.15
C ARG A 109 -7.42 -2.88 -17.43
N PHE A 110 -7.84 -2.95 -16.17
CA PHE A 110 -7.66 -4.11 -15.30
C PHE A 110 -8.97 -4.84 -14.96
N GLY A 111 -10.11 -4.39 -15.51
CA GLY A 111 -11.41 -5.01 -15.30
C GLY A 111 -11.94 -4.82 -13.87
N ILE A 112 -11.54 -3.75 -13.19
CA ILE A 112 -11.92 -3.45 -11.80
C ILE A 112 -12.68 -2.15 -11.64
#